data_AF-A0A830NPP9-F1
#
_entry.id   AF-A0A830NPP9-F1
#
_cell.length_a   1.000
_cell.length_b   1.000
_cell.length_c   1.000
_cell.angle_alpha   90.00
_cell.angle_beta   90.00
_cell.angle_gamma   90.00
#
_symmetry.space_group_name_H-M   'P 1'
#
loop_
_entity.id
_entity.type
_entity.pdbx_description
1 polymer ?
#
loop_
_entity_poly.entity_id
_entity_poly.type
_entity_poly.pdbx_seq_one_letter_code
_entity_poly.pdbx_strand_id
1 'polypeptide(L)'
;MDKRIILAVAGSGKTYHICNELKPLKRNLIIAFTNQNIKNIKDELIKIHGDIPKNTRVMTFSKFIYNFYLLPYESLIQEQFFATDFNSDGVYMADSPVRRLKNSKGKEYTNPNYIKQEEFEHFVKFISKYKYRYYVDKFSKLVLKTKDLYKKGTDNVSFFFDKLYIDEFQDFREDDYRLLEKLIKRFNKVLLVGDYYQHS
;
A
#
# COMPACT_ATOMS: atom_id res chain seq x y z
N MET A 1 8.96 -21.25 6.69
CA MET A 1 8.74 -19.86 6.25
C MET A 1 10.08 -19.32 5.75
N ASP A 2 10.11 -18.57 4.64
CA ASP A 2 11.33 -18.02 4.07
C ASP A 2 11.15 -16.51 3.86
N LYS A 3 11.68 -15.72 4.80
CA LYS A 3 11.55 -14.26 4.82
C LYS A 3 12.96 -13.69 4.92
N ARG A 4 13.31 -12.82 3.97
CA ARG A 4 14.64 -12.25 3.87
C ARG A 4 14.56 -10.74 3.75
N ILE A 5 15.41 -10.05 4.48
CA ILE A 5 15.66 -8.62 4.36
C ILE A 5 17.08 -8.46 3.80
N ILE A 6 17.23 -7.66 2.75
CA ILE A 6 18.52 -7.25 2.19
C ILE A 6 18.65 -5.75 2.46
N LEU A 7 19.63 -5.42 3.30
CA LEU A 7 20.06 -4.05 3.50
C LEU A 7 21.15 -3.75 2.47
N ALA A 8 20.87 -2.80 1.62
CA ALA A 8 21.73 -2.39 0.52
C ALA A 8 22.21 -0.96 0.73
N VAL A 9 23.31 -0.58 0.09
CA VAL A 9 23.80 0.80 0.07
C VAL A 9 23.41 1.48 -1.24
N ALA A 10 23.41 2.81 -1.27
CA ALA A 10 23.17 3.57 -2.48
C ALA A 10 24.05 3.07 -3.64
N GLY A 11 23.44 2.84 -4.80
CA GLY A 11 24.13 2.32 -5.98
C GLY A 11 24.41 0.81 -6.00
N SER A 12 24.00 0.03 -4.99
CA SER A 12 24.29 -1.42 -4.93
C SER A 12 23.40 -2.30 -5.81
N GLY A 13 22.57 -1.72 -6.68
CA GLY A 13 21.66 -2.49 -7.55
C GLY A 13 20.50 -3.17 -6.81
N LYS A 14 19.84 -2.48 -5.86
CA LYS A 14 18.66 -2.97 -5.11
C LYS A 14 17.59 -3.60 -5.99
N THR A 15 17.09 -2.81 -6.95
CA THR A 15 16.08 -3.24 -7.92
C THR A 15 16.58 -4.39 -8.79
N TYR A 16 17.86 -4.38 -9.19
CA TYR A 16 18.49 -5.47 -9.94
C TYR A 16 18.45 -6.78 -9.14
N HIS A 17 18.78 -6.76 -7.84
CA HIS A 17 18.72 -7.94 -6.98
C HIS A 17 17.33 -8.58 -6.94
N ILE A 18 16.27 -7.76 -6.78
CA ILE A 18 14.88 -8.26 -6.82
C ILE A 18 14.59 -8.94 -8.16
N CYS A 19 14.92 -8.26 -9.25
CA CYS A 19 14.58 -8.72 -10.60
C CYS A 19 15.38 -9.97 -11.01
N ASN A 20 16.62 -10.10 -10.54
CA ASN A 20 17.48 -11.25 -10.80
C ASN A 20 17.12 -12.47 -9.93
N GLU A 21 16.71 -12.29 -8.67
CA GLU A 21 16.22 -13.39 -7.81
C GLU A 21 14.77 -13.82 -8.13
N LEU A 22 14.09 -13.11 -9.02
CA LEU A 22 12.74 -13.43 -9.44
C LEU A 22 12.71 -14.74 -10.23
N LYS A 23 11.82 -15.65 -9.85
CA LYS A 23 11.58 -16.91 -10.57
C LYS A 23 10.38 -16.73 -11.50
N PRO A 24 10.56 -16.65 -12.84
CA PRO A 24 9.49 -16.30 -13.79
C PRO A 24 8.26 -17.23 -13.76
N LEU A 25 8.47 -18.51 -13.42
CA LEU A 25 7.39 -19.51 -13.36
C LEU A 25 6.53 -19.41 -12.10
N LYS A 26 6.98 -18.69 -11.05
CA LYS A 26 6.21 -18.48 -9.82
C LYS A 26 5.25 -17.30 -9.97
N ARG A 27 4.20 -17.28 -9.16
CA ARG A 27 3.26 -16.15 -9.08
C ARG A 27 3.89 -15.07 -8.20
N ASN A 28 4.48 -14.05 -8.81
CA ASN A 28 5.25 -13.03 -8.11
C ASN A 28 4.43 -11.74 -7.96
N LEU A 29 4.52 -11.11 -6.79
CA LEU A 29 4.03 -9.77 -6.56
C LEU A 29 5.20 -8.89 -6.15
N ILE A 30 5.44 -7.80 -6.88
CA ILE A 30 6.40 -6.76 -6.52
C ILE A 30 5.64 -5.48 -6.16
N ILE A 31 5.90 -4.95 -4.97
CA ILE A 31 5.36 -3.68 -4.50
C ILE A 31 6.48 -2.69 -4.19
N ALA A 32 6.22 -1.42 -4.49
CA ALA A 32 7.09 -0.30 -4.16
C ALA A 32 6.24 0.94 -3.84
N PHE A 33 6.84 2.00 -3.28
CA PHE A 33 6.08 3.15 -2.82
C PHE A 33 5.67 4.09 -3.95
N THR A 34 6.59 4.46 -4.86
CA THR A 34 6.34 5.48 -5.90
C THR A 34 6.16 4.90 -7.30
N ASN A 35 5.49 5.64 -8.18
CA ASN A 35 5.38 5.29 -9.60
C ASN A 35 6.75 5.22 -10.30
N GLN A 36 7.72 6.04 -9.85
CA GLN A 36 9.08 6.01 -10.39
C GLN A 36 9.78 4.70 -10.04
N ASN A 37 9.65 4.19 -8.80
CA ASN A 37 10.19 2.86 -8.46
C ASN A 37 9.54 1.78 -9.32
N ILE A 38 8.21 1.83 -9.52
CA ILE A 38 7.51 0.85 -10.36
C ILE A 38 8.00 0.88 -11.81
N LYS A 39 8.25 2.06 -12.37
CA LYS A 39 8.83 2.19 -13.71
C LYS A 39 10.22 1.55 -13.76
N ASN A 40 11.10 1.91 -12.82
CA ASN A 40 12.46 1.37 -12.75
C ASN A 40 12.47 -0.17 -12.61
N ILE A 41 11.60 -0.73 -11.76
CA ILE A 41 11.44 -2.18 -11.60
C ILE A 41 11.03 -2.83 -12.93
N LYS A 42 10.04 -2.26 -13.63
CA LYS A 42 9.57 -2.83 -14.91
C LYS A 42 10.66 -2.79 -15.97
N ASP A 43 11.37 -1.67 -16.09
CA ASP A 43 12.46 -1.51 -17.05
C ASP A 43 13.57 -2.55 -16.78
N GLU A 44 13.92 -2.77 -15.51
CA GLU A 44 14.92 -3.78 -15.13
C GLU A 44 14.44 -5.22 -15.35
N LEU A 45 13.15 -5.51 -15.10
CA LEU A 45 12.56 -6.81 -15.44
C LEU A 45 12.63 -7.11 -16.93
N ILE A 46 12.28 -6.13 -17.78
CA ILE A 46 12.33 -6.27 -19.24
C ILE A 46 13.79 -6.48 -19.68
N LYS A 47 14.74 -5.76 -19.09
CA LYS A 47 16.17 -5.91 -19.40
C LYS A 47 16.71 -7.31 -19.06
N ILE A 48 16.28 -7.90 -17.94
CA ILE A 48 16.77 -9.21 -17.48
C ILE A 48 16.02 -10.37 -18.15
N HIS A 49 14.69 -10.27 -18.28
CA HIS A 49 13.83 -11.38 -18.71
C HIS A 49 13.28 -11.22 -20.14
N GLY A 50 13.62 -10.14 -20.85
CA GLY A 50 13.13 -9.80 -22.19
C GLY A 50 11.72 -9.19 -22.21
N ASP A 51 10.90 -9.50 -21.20
CA ASP A 51 9.58 -8.93 -20.94
C ASP A 51 9.27 -9.05 -19.44
N ILE A 52 8.20 -8.42 -18.96
CA ILE A 52 7.68 -8.70 -17.62
C ILE A 52 7.15 -10.14 -17.60
N PRO A 53 7.67 -11.02 -16.73
CA PRO A 53 7.21 -12.41 -16.70
C PRO A 53 5.69 -12.50 -16.50
N LYS A 54 5.02 -13.35 -17.27
CA LYS A 54 3.54 -13.45 -17.32
C LYS A 54 2.87 -13.59 -15.94
N ASN A 55 3.51 -14.28 -15.01
CA ASN A 55 3.00 -14.53 -13.66
C ASN A 55 3.49 -13.50 -12.62
N THR A 56 4.01 -12.36 -13.06
CA THR A 56 4.52 -11.27 -12.20
C THR A 56 3.60 -10.06 -12.29
N ARG A 57 3.16 -9.55 -11.13
CA ARG A 57 2.49 -8.24 -11.03
C ARG A 57 3.40 -7.24 -10.32
N VAL A 58 3.47 -6.04 -10.87
CA VAL A 58 4.25 -4.92 -10.32
C VAL A 58 3.32 -3.72 -10.14
N MET A 59 3.17 -3.22 -8.91
CA MET A 59 2.26 -2.11 -8.62
C MET A 59 2.68 -1.30 -7.39
N THR A 60 2.23 -0.05 -7.28
CA THR A 60 2.46 0.76 -6.08
C THR A 60 1.74 0.17 -4.86
N PHE A 61 2.25 0.47 -3.66
CA PHE A 61 1.63 0.01 -2.42
C PHE A 61 0.19 0.49 -2.25
N SER A 62 -0.11 1.75 -2.59
CA SER A 62 -1.46 2.29 -2.56
C SER A 62 -2.41 1.52 -3.48
N LYS A 63 -1.96 1.18 -4.71
CA LYS A 63 -2.76 0.38 -5.65
C LYS A 63 -2.94 -1.05 -5.16
N PHE A 64 -1.93 -1.62 -4.52
CA PHE A 64 -2.02 -2.92 -3.87
C PHE A 64 -3.07 -2.92 -2.76
N ILE A 65 -3.05 -1.95 -1.84
CA ILE A 65 -4.05 -1.89 -0.77
C ILE A 65 -5.47 -1.72 -1.35
N TYR A 66 -5.64 -0.80 -2.29
CA TYR A 66 -6.93 -0.55 -2.91
C TYR A 66 -7.51 -1.81 -3.57
N ASN A 67 -6.70 -2.54 -4.34
CA ASN A 67 -7.15 -3.70 -5.10
C ASN A 67 -7.34 -4.97 -4.25
N PHE A 68 -6.57 -5.15 -3.17
CA PHE A 68 -6.57 -6.41 -2.40
C PHE A 68 -7.21 -6.32 -1.02
N TYR A 69 -7.40 -5.10 -0.50
CA TYR A 69 -8.00 -4.89 0.82
C TYR A 69 -9.24 -4.01 0.77
N LEU A 70 -9.33 -2.99 -0.09
CA LEU A 70 -10.51 -2.12 -0.10
C LEU A 70 -11.61 -2.70 -1.00
N LEU A 71 -11.37 -2.72 -2.32
CA LEU A 71 -12.38 -3.14 -3.30
C LEU A 71 -13.03 -4.51 -3.03
N PRO A 72 -12.28 -5.59 -2.69
CA PRO A 72 -12.90 -6.90 -2.49
C PRO A 72 -13.72 -7.00 -1.19
N TYR A 73 -13.57 -6.03 -0.28
CA TYR A 73 -14.12 -6.08 1.08
C TYR A 73 -14.89 -4.82 1.47
N GLU A 74 -15.40 -4.07 0.49
CA GLU A 74 -16.18 -2.86 0.76
C GLU A 74 -17.40 -3.14 1.63
N SER A 75 -18.08 -4.28 1.41
CA SER A 75 -19.21 -4.68 2.26
C SER A 75 -18.82 -4.87 3.73
N LEU A 76 -17.64 -5.41 4.01
CA LEU A 76 -17.14 -5.56 5.38
C LEU A 76 -16.81 -4.19 6.01
N ILE A 77 -16.28 -3.27 5.21
CA ILE A 77 -16.00 -1.90 5.64
C ILE A 77 -17.33 -1.18 5.93
N GLN A 78 -18.30 -1.24 5.02
CA GLN A 78 -19.63 -0.65 5.16
C GLN A 78 -20.34 -1.14 6.43
N GLU A 79 -20.32 -2.46 6.67
CA GLU A 79 -20.93 -3.06 7.86
C GLU A 79 -20.33 -2.51 9.16
N GLN A 80 -18.99 -2.41 9.22
CA GLN A 80 -18.32 -1.92 10.42
C GLN A 80 -18.62 -0.45 10.73
N PHE A 81 -18.73 0.38 9.70
CA PHE A 81 -18.94 1.82 9.86
C PHE A 81 -20.41 2.25 9.71
N PHE A 82 -21.35 1.30 9.59
CA PHE A 82 -22.77 1.56 9.32
C PHE A 82 -23.01 2.47 8.10
N ALA A 83 -22.13 2.38 7.09
CA ALA A 83 -22.15 3.23 5.90
C ALA A 83 -23.01 2.61 4.78
N THR A 84 -24.32 2.52 4.98
CA THR A 84 -25.26 1.79 4.11
C THR A 84 -25.39 2.38 2.70
N ASP A 85 -25.17 3.69 2.55
CA ASP A 85 -25.32 4.40 1.27
C ASP A 85 -23.99 4.64 0.55
N PHE A 86 -22.91 3.98 0.98
CA PHE A 86 -21.59 4.15 0.37
C PHE A 86 -21.51 3.47 -0.99
N ASN A 87 -21.26 4.25 -2.04
CA ASN A 87 -20.84 3.75 -3.35
C ASN A 87 -19.44 4.28 -3.70
N SER A 88 -18.48 3.38 -3.89
CA SER A 88 -17.10 3.75 -4.21
C SER A 88 -16.96 4.22 -5.66
N ASP A 89 -16.35 5.40 -5.85
CA ASP A 89 -16.08 6.01 -7.16
C ASP A 89 -14.56 6.23 -7.35
N GLY A 90 -13.75 5.31 -6.82
CA GLY A 90 -12.30 5.37 -6.91
C GLY A 90 -11.63 6.09 -5.75
N VAL A 91 -10.59 6.85 -6.07
CA VAL A 91 -9.66 7.43 -5.10
C VAL A 91 -9.62 8.95 -5.22
N TYR A 92 -9.46 9.63 -4.09
CA TYR A 92 -9.29 11.07 -4.01
C TYR A 92 -7.81 11.36 -3.78
N MET A 93 -7.20 12.11 -4.70
CA MET A 93 -5.73 12.28 -4.74
C MET A 93 -5.21 13.40 -3.83
N ALA A 94 -6.07 14.31 -3.37
CA ALA A 94 -5.65 15.35 -2.43
C ALA A 94 -5.65 14.79 -1.01
N ASP A 95 -4.75 15.33 -0.19
CA ASP A 95 -4.58 14.89 1.20
C ASP A 95 -5.86 15.04 2.01
N SER A 96 -6.10 14.07 2.89
CA SER A 96 -7.20 14.15 3.84
C SER A 96 -7.01 15.30 4.85
N PRO A 97 -8.10 15.85 5.40
CA PRO A 97 -8.01 16.90 6.42
C PRO A 97 -7.17 16.45 7.63
N VAL A 98 -6.11 17.21 7.94
CA VAL A 98 -5.28 17.00 9.13
C VAL A 98 -5.91 17.60 10.38
N ARG A 99 -5.63 17.07 11.57
CA ARG A 99 -6.23 17.53 12.84
C ARG A 99 -5.87 18.98 13.19
N ARG A 100 -4.65 19.39 12.86
CA ARG A 100 -4.09 20.71 13.20
C ARG A 100 -3.59 21.37 11.92
N LEU A 101 -3.92 22.64 11.75
CA LEU A 101 -3.40 23.49 10.68
C LEU A 101 -2.41 24.49 11.29
N LYS A 102 -1.43 24.92 10.49
CA LYS A 102 -0.51 26.00 10.84
C LYS A 102 -0.90 27.25 10.07
N ASN A 103 -1.02 28.38 10.77
CA ASN A 103 -1.19 29.66 10.10
C ASN A 103 0.14 30.17 9.52
N SER A 104 0.12 31.30 8.81
CA SER A 104 1.32 31.93 8.23
C SER A 104 2.40 32.30 9.25
N LYS A 105 2.05 32.42 10.54
CA LYS A 105 2.98 32.68 11.66
C LYS A 105 3.43 31.39 12.36
N GLY A 106 3.13 30.22 11.82
CA GLY A 106 3.47 28.91 12.38
C GLY A 106 2.65 28.48 13.60
N LYS A 107 1.66 29.28 14.05
CA LYS A 107 0.80 28.94 15.19
C LYS A 107 -0.22 27.88 14.77
N GLU A 108 -0.29 26.81 15.55
CA GLU A 108 -1.23 25.72 15.30
C GLU A 108 -2.64 26.00 15.83
N TYR A 109 -3.64 25.63 15.04
CA TYR A 109 -5.05 25.68 15.40
C TYR A 109 -5.80 24.43 14.92
N THR A 110 -6.97 24.17 15.51
CA THR A 110 -7.80 23.00 15.15
C THR A 110 -8.39 23.19 13.76
N ASN A 111 -8.30 22.15 12.93
CA ASN A 111 -8.91 22.15 11.61
C ASN A 111 -10.43 21.87 11.74
N PRO A 112 -11.32 22.80 11.34
CA PRO A 112 -12.76 22.59 11.40
C PRO A 112 -13.24 21.48 10.45
N ASN A 113 -12.47 21.18 9.39
CA ASN A 113 -12.79 20.14 8.42
C ASN A 113 -12.27 18.76 8.86
N TYR A 114 -11.62 18.65 10.02
CA TYR A 114 -11.13 17.37 10.51
C TYR A 114 -12.28 16.50 11.01
N ILE A 115 -12.41 15.32 10.42
CA ILE A 115 -13.34 14.28 10.86
C ILE A 115 -12.55 13.26 11.69
N LYS A 116 -13.13 12.80 12.79
CA LYS A 116 -12.50 11.81 13.68
C LYS A 116 -12.46 10.44 13.01
N GLN A 117 -11.45 9.64 13.31
CA GLN A 117 -11.19 8.34 12.69
C GLN A 117 -12.24 7.25 12.99
N GLU A 118 -13.13 7.52 13.93
CA GLU A 118 -14.27 6.66 14.27
C GLU A 118 -15.40 6.80 13.24
N GLU A 119 -15.46 7.94 12.52
CA GLU A 119 -16.44 8.20 11.46
C GLU A 119 -15.90 7.73 10.10
N PHE A 120 -16.79 7.22 9.25
CA PHE A 120 -16.41 6.70 7.94
C PHE A 120 -15.83 7.78 7.01
N GLU A 121 -16.38 8.99 7.09
CA GLU A 121 -15.99 10.17 6.31
C GLU A 121 -14.55 10.64 6.63
N HIS A 122 -13.91 10.11 7.67
CA HIS A 122 -12.47 10.26 7.84
C HIS A 122 -11.66 9.62 6.71
N PHE A 123 -12.18 8.54 6.12
CA PHE A 123 -11.50 7.72 5.12
C PHE A 123 -11.95 8.01 3.69
N VAL A 124 -13.07 8.70 3.52
CA VAL A 124 -13.67 8.96 2.22
C VAL A 124 -14.08 10.42 2.03
N LYS A 125 -13.99 10.89 0.79
CA LYS A 125 -14.50 12.17 0.34
C LYS A 125 -15.82 11.96 -0.39
N PHE A 126 -16.90 12.58 0.11
CA PHE A 126 -18.14 12.71 -0.65
C PHE A 126 -17.89 13.52 -1.94
N ILE A 127 -18.35 12.99 -3.08
CA ILE A 127 -18.21 13.60 -4.39
C ILE A 127 -19.57 14.12 -4.88
N SER A 128 -20.55 13.23 -5.03
CA SER A 128 -21.90 13.57 -5.48
C SER A 128 -22.82 12.37 -5.31
N LYS A 129 -24.11 12.57 -5.02
CA LYS A 129 -25.17 11.54 -5.08
C LYS A 129 -24.71 10.13 -4.63
N TYR A 130 -24.44 9.96 -3.33
CA TYR A 130 -23.97 8.71 -2.71
C TYR A 130 -22.61 8.18 -3.22
N LYS A 131 -21.90 8.92 -4.08
CA LYS A 131 -20.56 8.58 -4.53
C LYS A 131 -19.52 9.15 -3.60
N TYR A 132 -18.59 8.29 -3.21
CA TYR A 132 -17.50 8.60 -2.32
C TYR A 132 -16.20 8.08 -2.92
N ARG A 133 -15.11 8.79 -2.66
CA ARG A 133 -13.76 8.38 -3.07
C ARG A 133 -12.88 8.23 -1.84
N TYR A 134 -12.11 7.15 -1.78
CA TYR A 134 -11.20 6.96 -0.64
C TYR A 134 -10.02 7.91 -0.70
N TYR A 135 -9.62 8.44 0.46
CA TYR A 135 -8.37 9.15 0.63
C TYR A 135 -7.19 8.17 0.59
N VAL A 136 -6.23 8.40 -0.32
CA VAL A 136 -5.09 7.49 -0.52
C VAL A 136 -4.22 7.37 0.73
N ASP A 137 -3.98 8.48 1.42
CA ASP A 137 -3.19 8.56 2.66
C ASP A 137 -3.87 7.88 3.86
N LYS A 138 -5.10 7.38 3.69
CA LYS A 138 -5.89 6.72 4.73
C LYS A 138 -6.12 5.23 4.47
N PHE A 139 -5.62 4.69 3.36
CA PHE A 139 -5.82 3.27 3.01
C PHE A 139 -5.34 2.31 4.10
N SER A 140 -4.07 2.40 4.49
CA SER A 140 -3.52 1.50 5.50
C SER A 140 -4.22 1.63 6.84
N LYS A 141 -4.56 2.86 7.22
CA LYS A 141 -5.31 3.14 8.44
C LYS A 141 -6.69 2.49 8.42
N LEU A 142 -7.42 2.61 7.31
CA LEU A 142 -8.73 1.98 7.13
C LEU A 142 -8.64 0.46 7.24
N VAL A 143 -7.64 -0.15 6.59
CA VAL A 143 -7.40 -1.60 6.68
C VAL A 143 -7.09 -2.05 8.10
N LEU A 144 -6.27 -1.29 8.82
CA LEU A 144 -5.90 -1.60 10.21
C LEU A 144 -7.06 -1.40 11.19
N LYS A 145 -7.95 -0.44 10.92
CA LYS A 145 -9.14 -0.16 11.73
C LYS A 145 -10.27 -1.15 11.45
N THR A 146 -10.35 -1.70 10.24
CA THR A 146 -11.41 -2.64 9.88
C THR A 146 -11.10 -4.04 10.42
N LYS A 147 -12.00 -4.56 11.26
CA LYS A 147 -11.86 -5.84 11.96
C LYS A 147 -11.69 -6.97 10.95
N ASP A 148 -10.66 -7.79 11.19
CA ASP A 148 -10.27 -8.95 10.37
C ASP A 148 -9.94 -8.67 8.90
N LEU A 149 -10.08 -7.42 8.42
CA LEU A 149 -9.82 -7.06 7.03
C LEU A 149 -8.38 -7.36 6.63
N TYR A 150 -7.41 -6.98 7.47
CA TYR A 150 -6.01 -7.26 7.16
C TYR A 150 -5.74 -8.77 6.99
N LYS A 151 -6.40 -9.63 7.79
CA LYS A 151 -6.22 -11.09 7.70
C LYS A 151 -6.80 -11.62 6.40
N LYS A 152 -8.09 -11.29 6.13
CA LYS A 152 -8.80 -11.71 4.92
C LYS A 152 -8.07 -11.24 3.65
N GLY A 153 -7.67 -9.96 3.64
CA GLY A 153 -6.89 -9.39 2.54
C GLY A 153 -5.57 -10.11 2.33
N THR A 154 -4.77 -10.34 3.37
CA THR A 154 -3.50 -11.07 3.23
C THR A 154 -3.69 -12.54 2.82
N ASP A 155 -4.74 -13.21 3.28
CA ASP A 155 -5.06 -14.59 2.87
C ASP A 155 -5.39 -14.64 1.37
N ASN A 156 -6.17 -13.67 0.89
CA ASN A 156 -6.48 -13.53 -0.53
C ASN A 156 -5.22 -13.24 -1.37
N VAL A 157 -4.32 -12.37 -0.91
CA VAL A 157 -3.03 -12.13 -1.57
C VAL A 157 -2.19 -13.42 -1.60
N SER A 158 -2.17 -14.18 -0.50
CA SER A 158 -1.43 -15.46 -0.40
C SER A 158 -2.01 -16.56 -1.31
N PHE A 159 -3.31 -16.49 -1.61
CA PHE A 159 -3.93 -17.37 -2.59
C PHE A 159 -3.44 -17.08 -4.01
N PHE A 160 -3.28 -15.81 -4.38
CA PHE A 160 -2.90 -15.41 -5.75
C PHE A 160 -1.40 -15.40 -6.01
N PHE A 161 -0.57 -15.22 -4.99
CA PHE A 161 0.89 -15.06 -5.15
C PHE A 161 1.67 -16.03 -4.28
N ASP A 162 2.74 -16.57 -4.86
CA ASP A 162 3.66 -17.48 -4.18
C ASP A 162 4.79 -16.74 -3.46
N LYS A 163 5.18 -15.56 -3.97
CA LYS A 163 6.28 -14.76 -3.43
C LYS A 163 6.00 -13.27 -3.54
N LEU A 164 6.24 -12.56 -2.44
CA LEU A 164 6.12 -11.11 -2.31
C LEU A 164 7.52 -10.49 -2.31
N TYR A 165 7.70 -9.44 -3.10
CA TYR A 165 8.91 -8.62 -3.18
C TYR A 165 8.54 -7.18 -2.82
N ILE A 166 9.31 -6.57 -1.93
CA ILE A 166 9.11 -5.19 -1.48
C ILE A 166 10.41 -4.45 -1.75
N ASP A 167 10.36 -3.48 -2.66
CA ASP A 167 11.47 -2.57 -2.95
C ASP A 167 11.33 -1.29 -2.13
N GLU A 168 12.46 -0.69 -1.77
CA GLU A 168 12.58 0.50 -0.92
C GLU A 168 11.66 0.42 0.33
N PHE A 169 11.75 -0.68 1.10
CA PHE A 169 10.89 -0.88 2.27
C PHE A 169 11.05 0.21 3.34
N GLN A 170 12.15 0.94 3.32
CA GLN A 170 12.38 2.09 4.17
C GLN A 170 11.57 3.32 3.76
N ASP A 171 10.84 3.36 2.65
CA ASP A 171 9.98 4.50 2.31
C ASP A 171 8.64 4.45 3.06
N PHE A 172 8.29 3.29 3.61
CA PHE A 172 7.04 3.06 4.31
C PHE A 172 7.10 3.67 5.72
N ARG A 173 6.05 4.41 6.09
CA ARG A 173 5.95 5.16 7.36
C ARG A 173 4.62 4.89 8.05
N GLU A 174 4.55 5.19 9.35
CA GLU A 174 3.32 5.18 10.15
C GLU A 174 2.41 3.95 9.91
N ASP A 175 1.16 4.18 9.47
CA ASP A 175 0.18 3.12 9.26
C ASP A 175 0.54 2.22 8.07
N ASP A 176 1.21 2.74 7.04
CA ASP A 176 1.72 1.93 5.92
C ASP A 176 2.75 0.91 6.42
N TYR A 177 3.69 1.35 7.27
CA TYR A 177 4.68 0.47 7.88
C TYR A 177 4.02 -0.60 8.77
N ARG A 178 3.03 -0.21 9.59
CA ARG A 178 2.29 -1.14 10.47
C ARG A 178 1.52 -2.19 9.66
N LEU A 179 0.89 -1.81 8.55
CA LEU A 179 0.20 -2.76 7.68
C LEU A 179 1.18 -3.68 6.97
N LEU A 180 2.29 -3.13 6.47
CA LEU A 180 3.37 -3.88 5.84
C LEU A 180 3.92 -4.95 6.80
N GLU A 181 4.16 -4.60 8.07
CA GLU A 181 4.65 -5.54 9.09
C GLU A 181 3.67 -6.71 9.30
N LYS A 182 2.35 -6.43 9.39
CA LYS A 182 1.32 -7.47 9.51
C LYS A 182 1.28 -8.37 8.28
N LEU A 183 1.38 -7.79 7.07
CA LEU A 183 1.44 -8.52 5.81
C LEU A 183 2.65 -9.47 5.79
N ILE A 184 3.85 -8.99 6.11
CA ILE A 184 5.08 -9.79 6.12
C ILE A 184 4.99 -10.92 7.14
N LYS A 185 4.44 -10.66 8.33
CA LYS A 185 4.29 -11.68 9.38
C LYS A 185 3.41 -12.83 8.90
N ARG A 186 2.34 -12.55 8.15
CA ARG A 186 1.37 -13.55 7.68
C ARG A 186 1.70 -14.18 6.32
N PHE A 187 2.36 -13.46 5.41
CA PHE A 187 2.72 -13.97 4.08
C PHE A 187 3.93 -14.91 4.15
N ASN A 188 3.91 -16.02 3.41
CA ASN A 188 4.88 -17.10 3.62
C ASN A 188 6.29 -16.84 3.10
N LYS A 189 6.39 -16.21 1.92
CA LYS A 189 7.66 -15.98 1.22
C LYS A 189 7.79 -14.51 0.85
N VAL A 190 8.71 -13.82 1.50
CA VAL A 190 8.89 -12.37 1.33
C VAL A 190 10.36 -12.04 1.16
N LEU A 191 10.68 -11.23 0.15
CA LEU A 191 11.98 -10.57 0.01
C LEU A 191 11.78 -9.06 0.14
N LEU A 192 12.47 -8.44 1.08
CA LEU A 192 12.52 -6.99 1.25
C LEU A 192 13.90 -6.49 0.88
N VAL A 193 13.97 -5.42 0.09
CA VAL A 193 15.21 -4.72 -0.24
C VAL A 193 15.04 -3.25 0.06
N GLY A 194 16.05 -2.65 0.68
CA GLY A 194 16.01 -1.25 1.08
C GLY A 194 17.37 -0.76 1.53
N ASP A 195 17.50 0.56 1.64
CA ASP A 195 18.72 1.23 2.12
C ASP A 195 18.47 1.90 3.46
N TYR A 196 19.23 1.48 4.48
CA TYR A 196 19.09 2.02 5.83
C TYR A 196 19.67 3.44 5.97
N TYR A 197 20.68 3.78 5.17
CA TYR A 197 21.39 5.06 5.23
C TYR A 197 20.74 6.14 4.36
N GLN A 198 19.79 5.76 3.52
CA GLN A 198 19.02 6.70 2.72
C GLN A 198 17.90 7.32 3.59
N HIS A 199 18.16 8.51 4.13
CA HIS A 199 17.13 9.32 4.79
C HIS A 199 16.28 10.05 3.73
N SER A 200 14.97 9.83 3.76
CA SER A 200 13.97 10.65 3.05
C SER A 200 13.51 11.81 3.92
#